data_AF-A0A8K0NKD6-F1
#
_entry.id   AF-A0A8K0NKD6-F1
#
_cell.length_a   1.000
_cell.length_b   1.000
_cell.length_c   1.000
_cell.angle_alpha   90.00
_cell.angle_beta   90.00
_cell.angle_gamma   90.00
#
_symmetry.space_group_name_H-M   'P 1'
#
loop_
_entity.id
_entity.type
_entity.pdbx_description
1 polymer ?
#
loop_
_entity_poly.entity_id
_entity_poly.type
_entity_poly.pdbx_seq_one_letter_code
_entity_poly.pdbx_strand_id
1 'polypeptide(L)'
;METLPPGVTIEGSPSPSGPETPSPSVSIPNPMTVQLPPNCTWSRDAADLALATYFDPTKPNLGTDYGIAGLVPVIRDTQSLMFLLSDAQGTFYQWDMLDGQMFRLLDMTDIRRASKAVMRDSGIMNKIQVWNLSRDGRNGN
;
A
#
# COMPACT_ATOMS: atom_id res chain seq x y z
N MET A 1 44.28 23.54 -36.59
CA MET A 1 43.85 23.92 -35.23
C MET A 1 42.34 23.73 -35.23
N GLU A 2 41.88 22.50 -35.05
CA GLU A 2 40.47 22.13 -35.20
C GLU A 2 39.84 21.94 -33.82
N THR A 3 38.90 22.83 -33.51
CA THR A 3 38.10 22.82 -32.29
C THR A 3 36.88 21.93 -32.54
N LEU A 4 36.78 20.83 -31.80
CA LEU A 4 35.66 19.88 -31.90
C LEU A 4 34.36 20.47 -31.31
N PRO A 5 33.18 20.08 -31.83
CA PRO A 5 31.89 20.57 -31.34
C PRO A 5 31.55 20.00 -29.94
N PRO A 6 30.85 20.78 -29.09
CA PRO A 6 30.46 20.33 -27.77
C PRO A 6 29.34 19.29 -27.86
N GLY A 7 29.61 18.05 -27.45
CA GLY A 7 28.58 17.00 -27.38
C GLY A 7 29.05 15.54 -27.42
N VAL A 8 30.32 15.27 -27.71
CA VAL A 8 30.88 13.91 -27.63
C VAL A 8 31.65 13.76 -26.33
N THR A 9 31.06 13.07 -25.35
CA THR A 9 31.81 12.48 -24.23
C THR A 9 31.97 11.00 -24.52
N ILE A 10 33.24 10.61 -24.57
CA ILE A 10 33.77 9.27 -24.72
C ILE A 10 33.22 8.37 -23.60
N GLU A 11 32.62 7.23 -23.97
CA GLU A 11 32.25 6.17 -23.03
C GLU A 11 33.49 5.71 -22.26
N GLY A 12 33.40 5.71 -20.93
CA GLY A 12 34.44 5.16 -20.06
C GLY A 12 35.12 6.19 -19.16
N SER A 13 34.36 6.87 -18.31
CA SER A 13 34.77 7.30 -16.96
C SER A 13 33.55 7.84 -16.20
N PRO A 14 33.36 7.50 -14.91
CA PRO A 14 32.20 7.94 -14.15
C PRO A 14 32.29 9.44 -13.88
N SER A 15 31.38 10.20 -14.50
CA SER A 15 31.31 11.66 -14.36
C SER A 15 30.89 12.10 -12.95
N PRO A 16 31.54 13.14 -12.39
CA PRO A 16 31.04 13.94 -11.28
C PRO A 16 30.16 15.12 -11.77
N SER A 17 29.03 15.35 -11.08
CA SER A 17 28.26 16.63 -10.96
C SER A 17 27.29 17.10 -12.08
N GLY A 18 25.98 17.05 -11.79
CA GLY A 18 24.87 17.79 -12.45
C GLY A 18 23.50 17.31 -11.90
N PRO A 19 22.49 18.18 -11.66
CA PRO A 19 21.47 17.93 -10.64
C PRO A 19 20.64 16.72 -11.07
N GLU A 20 20.77 15.62 -10.35
CA GLU A 20 19.77 14.58 -10.44
C GLU A 20 18.48 15.24 -9.97
N THR A 21 17.61 15.56 -10.92
CA THR A 21 16.18 15.67 -10.71
C THR A 21 15.87 14.63 -9.64
N PRO A 22 15.47 15.00 -8.41
CA PRO A 22 15.04 13.97 -7.48
C PRO A 22 13.89 13.31 -8.22
N SER A 23 14.13 12.09 -8.73
CA SER A 23 13.07 11.13 -9.04
C SER A 23 12.08 11.35 -7.92
N PRO A 24 10.81 11.73 -8.22
CA PRO A 24 9.87 12.07 -7.17
C PRO A 24 9.99 10.93 -6.20
N SER A 25 10.53 11.23 -5.02
CA SER A 25 10.74 10.23 -3.98
C SER A 25 9.32 9.90 -3.62
N VAL A 26 8.75 8.91 -4.33
CA VAL A 26 7.43 8.39 -4.09
C VAL A 26 7.57 7.92 -2.68
N SER A 27 7.09 8.77 -1.79
CA SER A 27 7.26 8.61 -0.37
C SER A 27 6.52 7.33 -0.08
N ILE A 28 7.27 6.25 0.10
CA ILE A 28 6.70 4.98 0.52
C ILE A 28 5.92 5.34 1.77
N PRO A 29 4.59 5.15 1.78
CA PRO A 29 3.76 5.61 2.88
C PRO A 29 4.29 5.00 4.17
N ASN A 30 4.69 5.86 5.12
CA ASN A 30 5.17 5.39 6.41
C ASN A 30 4.03 4.60 7.07
N PRO A 31 4.25 3.33 7.45
CA PRO A 31 3.23 2.56 8.15
C PRO A 31 2.89 3.29 9.45
N MET A 32 1.60 3.55 9.64
CA MET A 32 1.06 4.35 10.73
C MET A 32 1.46 3.74 12.09
N THR A 33 1.79 4.57 13.09
CA THR A 33 2.33 4.07 14.37
C THR A 33 1.26 3.35 15.18
N VAL A 34 1.30 2.02 15.20
CA VAL A 34 0.43 1.16 16.03
C VAL A 34 1.29 0.38 17.02
N GLN A 35 0.88 0.38 18.30
CA GLN A 35 1.45 -0.51 19.29
C GLN A 35 0.85 -1.91 19.12
N LEU A 36 1.70 -2.84 18.73
CA LEU A 36 1.34 -4.25 18.61
C LEU A 36 1.61 -4.96 19.95
N PRO A 37 0.71 -5.85 20.41
CA PRO A 37 0.95 -6.68 21.59
C PRO A 37 2.24 -7.50 21.43
N PRO A 38 2.98 -7.76 22.52
CA PRO A 38 4.10 -8.69 22.48
C PRO A 38 3.62 -10.08 22.02
N ASN A 39 4.38 -10.72 21.14
CA ASN A 39 4.09 -12.04 20.56
C ASN A 39 2.79 -12.12 19.72
N CYS A 40 2.31 -11.02 19.14
CA CYS A 40 1.22 -11.09 18.17
C CYS A 40 1.71 -11.57 16.80
N THR A 41 0.81 -12.11 16.00
CA THR A 41 1.08 -12.54 14.62
C THR A 41 1.00 -11.39 13.63
N TRP A 42 0.92 -10.13 14.06
CA TRP A 42 0.77 -8.99 13.16
C TRP A 42 2.11 -8.28 13.00
N SER A 43 2.41 -7.86 11.77
CA SER A 43 3.63 -7.13 11.40
C SER A 43 3.29 -5.78 10.78
N ARG A 44 4.20 -4.84 10.99
CA ARG A 44 4.23 -3.51 10.36
C ARG A 44 5.49 -3.30 9.51
N ASP A 45 6.32 -4.33 9.40
CA ASP A 45 7.58 -4.23 8.68
C ASP A 45 7.30 -4.07 7.19
N ALA A 46 7.96 -3.11 6.56
CA ALA A 46 7.73 -2.77 5.16
C ALA A 46 7.91 -3.98 4.21
N ALA A 47 8.77 -4.92 4.59
CA ALA A 47 8.99 -6.19 3.88
C ALA A 47 7.74 -7.10 3.91
N ASP A 48 6.97 -7.09 5.01
CA ASP A 48 5.77 -7.92 5.16
C ASP A 48 4.53 -7.28 4.52
N LEU A 49 4.48 -5.96 4.43
CA LEU A 49 3.30 -5.22 3.93
C LEU A 49 3.08 -5.34 2.41
N ALA A 50 3.92 -6.08 1.69
CA ALA A 50 3.77 -6.34 0.25
C ALA A 50 3.60 -5.06 -0.59
N LEU A 51 4.30 -3.99 -0.20
CA LEU A 51 4.16 -2.64 -0.76
C LEU A 51 4.36 -2.61 -2.28
N ALA A 52 5.42 -3.24 -2.77
CA ALA A 52 5.74 -3.28 -4.19
C ALA A 52 4.77 -4.13 -5.03
N THR A 53 3.98 -5.00 -4.39
CA THR A 53 3.07 -5.93 -5.05
C THR A 53 1.66 -5.37 -5.18
N TYR A 54 1.11 -4.82 -4.10
CA TYR A 54 -0.31 -4.42 -4.04
C TYR A 54 -0.54 -2.91 -3.89
N PHE A 55 0.50 -2.15 -3.54
CA PHE A 55 0.38 -0.72 -3.19
C PHE A 55 1.33 0.17 -3.99
N ASP A 56 1.96 -0.36 -5.04
CA ASP A 56 2.83 0.40 -5.93
C ASP A 56 1.98 1.27 -6.87
N PRO A 57 2.04 2.60 -6.77
CA PRO A 57 1.21 3.49 -7.60
C PRO A 57 1.62 3.49 -9.08
N THR A 58 2.79 2.95 -9.43
CA THR A 58 3.28 2.87 -10.81
C THR A 58 2.74 1.66 -11.58
N LYS A 59 2.01 0.77 -10.90
CA LYS A 59 1.44 -0.46 -11.45
C LYS A 59 -0.05 -0.56 -11.11
N PRO A 60 -0.80 -1.48 -11.75
CA PRO A 60 -2.11 -1.87 -11.24
C PRO A 60 -1.99 -2.24 -9.76
N ASN A 61 -2.79 -1.58 -8.92
CA ASN A 61 -2.69 -1.67 -7.47
C ASN A 61 -4.09 -1.77 -6.85
N LEU A 62 -4.10 -2.18 -5.59
CA LEU A 62 -5.32 -2.48 -4.85
C LEU A 62 -6.21 -1.23 -4.69
N GLY A 63 -5.61 -0.05 -4.52
CA GLY A 63 -6.38 1.21 -4.46
C GLY A 63 -7.16 1.44 -5.75
N THR A 64 -6.52 1.21 -6.90
CA THR A 64 -7.16 1.37 -8.21
C THR A 64 -8.24 0.32 -8.44
N ASP A 65 -7.99 -0.94 -8.05
CA ASP A 65 -8.94 -2.04 -8.23
C ASP A 65 -10.25 -1.87 -7.46
N TYR A 66 -10.21 -1.21 -6.29
CA TYR A 66 -11.39 -0.96 -5.47
C TYR A 66 -11.89 0.49 -5.56
N GLY A 67 -11.26 1.34 -6.37
CA GLY A 67 -11.58 2.76 -6.48
C GLY A 67 -11.33 3.55 -5.19
N ILE A 68 -10.36 3.14 -4.38
CA ILE A 68 -10.00 3.78 -3.10
C ILE A 68 -8.69 4.56 -3.26
N ALA A 69 -8.79 5.88 -3.19
CA ALA A 69 -7.65 6.77 -3.32
C ALA A 69 -6.75 6.74 -2.08
N GLY A 70 -5.43 6.63 -2.30
CA GLY A 70 -4.43 6.65 -1.23
C GLY A 70 -4.53 5.44 -0.28
N LEU A 71 -4.98 4.29 -0.80
CA LEU A 71 -5.03 3.05 -0.03
C LEU A 71 -3.62 2.56 0.30
N VAL A 72 -3.34 2.37 1.58
CA VAL A 72 -2.02 1.95 2.10
C VAL A 72 -2.18 0.88 3.18
N PRO A 73 -1.22 -0.04 3.32
CA PRO A 73 -1.27 -1.05 4.36
C PRO A 73 -0.78 -0.47 5.69
N VAL A 74 -1.49 -0.83 6.77
CA VAL A 74 -1.20 -0.42 8.14
C VAL A 74 -0.46 -1.54 8.88
N ILE A 75 -1.07 -2.73 8.91
CA ILE A 75 -0.51 -3.96 9.48
C ILE A 75 -0.96 -5.15 8.64
N ARG A 76 -0.18 -6.22 8.66
CA ARG A 76 -0.49 -7.50 8.03
C ARG A 76 -0.32 -8.63 9.04
N ASP A 77 -1.21 -9.60 9.03
CA ASP A 77 -1.03 -10.83 9.76
C ASP A 77 0.05 -11.70 9.07
N THR A 78 1.06 -12.13 9.81
CA THR A 78 2.15 -13.00 9.36
C THR A 78 1.75 -14.47 9.33
N GLN A 79 0.65 -14.85 9.99
CA GLN A 79 0.11 -16.22 9.96
C GLN A 79 -1.04 -16.39 8.97
N SER A 80 -1.71 -15.30 8.59
CA SER A 80 -2.77 -15.31 7.59
C SER A 80 -2.43 -14.41 6.40
N LEU A 81 -3.37 -14.27 5.45
CA LEU A 81 -3.24 -13.39 4.30
C LEU A 81 -4.06 -12.11 4.48
N MET A 82 -4.26 -11.71 5.74
CA MET A 82 -5.12 -10.60 6.12
C MET A 82 -4.35 -9.31 6.34
N PHE A 83 -4.91 -8.21 5.85
CA PHE A 83 -4.35 -6.87 5.92
C PHE A 83 -5.35 -5.92 6.56
N LEU A 84 -4.85 -5.02 7.41
CA LEU A 84 -5.53 -3.77 7.77
C LEU A 84 -4.97 -2.67 6.89
N LEU A 85 -5.85 -1.96 6.19
CA LEU A 85 -5.51 -0.88 5.27
C LEU A 85 -6.15 0.43 5.75
N SER A 86 -5.62 1.54 5.27
CA SER A 86 -6.22 2.87 5.45
C SER A 86 -6.20 3.64 4.13
N ASP A 87 -7.19 4.50 3.91
CA ASP A 87 -7.23 5.42 2.77
C ASP A 87 -6.75 6.84 3.13
N ALA A 88 -6.72 7.73 2.14
CA ALA A 88 -6.36 9.14 2.33
C ALA A 88 -7.33 9.91 3.25
N GLN A 89 -8.53 9.39 3.52
CA GLN A 89 -9.54 10.00 4.38
C GLN A 89 -9.49 9.48 5.82
N GLY A 90 -8.59 8.54 6.14
CA GLY A 90 -8.51 7.89 7.44
C GLY A 90 -9.59 6.83 7.68
N THR A 91 -10.25 6.36 6.61
CA THR A 91 -11.11 5.18 6.66
C THR A 91 -10.25 3.93 6.75
N PHE A 92 -10.71 2.93 7.52
CA PHE A 92 -10.03 1.64 7.63
C PHE A 92 -10.73 0.54 6.85
N TYR A 93 -9.93 -0.39 6.32
CA TYR A 93 -10.41 -1.53 5.55
C TYR A 93 -9.70 -2.80 6.02
N GLN A 94 -10.43 -3.91 6.01
CA GLN A 94 -9.89 -5.25 6.13
C GLN A 94 -9.85 -5.85 4.73
N TRP A 95 -8.68 -6.31 4.30
CA TRP A 95 -8.53 -7.00 3.03
C TRP A 95 -7.96 -8.39 3.26
N ASP A 96 -8.65 -9.38 2.71
CA ASP A 96 -8.20 -10.75 2.67
C ASP A 96 -7.60 -11.03 1.29
N MET A 97 -6.30 -11.31 1.26
CA MET A 97 -5.58 -11.59 0.02
C MET A 97 -5.86 -13.01 -0.52
N LEU A 98 -6.31 -13.96 0.31
CA LEU A 98 -6.66 -15.31 -0.12
C LEU A 98 -7.91 -15.28 -1.01
N ASP A 99 -8.99 -14.65 -0.54
CA ASP A 99 -10.27 -14.58 -1.25
C ASP A 99 -10.41 -13.30 -2.10
N GLY A 100 -9.52 -12.33 -1.90
CA GLY A 100 -9.61 -11.02 -2.54
C GLY A 100 -10.83 -10.23 -2.09
N GLN A 101 -11.32 -10.46 -0.87
CA GLN A 101 -12.45 -9.72 -0.33
C GLN A 101 -11.96 -8.51 0.46
N MET A 102 -12.61 -7.37 0.24
CA MET A 102 -12.34 -6.16 1.00
C MET A 102 -13.59 -5.76 1.76
N PHE A 103 -13.41 -5.37 3.01
CA PHE A 103 -14.45 -4.88 3.88
C PHE A 103 -14.07 -3.54 4.47
N ARG A 104 -14.94 -2.54 4.34
CA ARG A 104 -14.80 -1.27 5.04
C ARG A 104 -15.25 -1.43 6.48
N LEU A 105 -14.44 -0.93 7.41
CA LEU A 105 -14.69 -0.99 8.84
C LEU A 105 -15.55 0.22 9.24
N LEU A 106 -16.80 -0.01 9.63
CA LEU A 106 -17.73 1.05 10.01
C LEU A 106 -17.47 1.51 11.45
N ASP A 107 -17.76 2.78 11.72
CA ASP A 107 -17.59 3.42 13.04
C ASP A 107 -16.15 3.34 13.60
N MET A 108 -15.16 3.11 12.74
CA MET A 108 -13.75 3.07 13.09
C MET A 108 -13.01 4.23 12.46
N THR A 109 -12.67 5.21 13.29
CA THR A 109 -11.82 6.36 12.95
C THR A 109 -10.52 6.36 13.76
N ASP A 110 -10.42 5.55 14.82
CA ASP A 110 -9.22 5.39 15.63
C ASP A 110 -8.48 4.11 15.24
N ILE A 111 -7.22 4.27 14.86
CA ILE A 111 -6.36 3.17 14.42
C ILE A 111 -6.11 2.11 15.50
N ARG A 112 -6.07 2.49 16.79
CA ARG A 112 -5.88 1.52 17.88
C ARG A 112 -7.13 0.66 18.05
N ARG A 113 -8.31 1.25 17.87
CA ARG A 113 -9.57 0.49 17.81
C ARG A 113 -9.64 -0.41 16.59
N ALA A 114 -9.28 0.09 15.41
CA ALA A 114 -9.28 -0.68 14.17
C ALA A 114 -8.34 -1.88 14.22
N SER A 115 -7.07 -1.64 14.57
CA SER A 115 -6.07 -2.71 14.76
C SER A 115 -6.51 -3.73 15.80
N LYS A 116 -6.92 -3.30 16.99
CA LYS A 116 -7.40 -4.20 18.03
C LYS A 116 -8.60 -5.04 17.59
N ALA A 117 -9.52 -4.45 16.83
CA ALA A 117 -10.72 -5.15 16.41
C ALA A 117 -10.44 -6.18 15.32
N VAL A 118 -9.63 -5.83 14.32
CA VAL A 118 -9.17 -6.76 13.28
C VAL A 118 -8.33 -7.88 13.87
N MET A 119 -7.45 -7.57 14.84
CA MET A 119 -6.62 -8.57 15.51
C MET A 119 -7.41 -9.54 16.40
N ARG A 120 -8.55 -9.11 16.95
CA ARG A 120 -9.35 -9.95 17.85
C ARG A 120 -10.32 -10.88 17.14
N ASP A 121 -10.51 -10.72 15.82
CA ASP A 121 -11.49 -11.43 14.98
C ASP A 121 -12.78 -11.78 15.75
N SER A 122 -13.36 -10.78 16.43
CA SER A 122 -14.44 -11.08 17.39
C SER A 122 -15.81 -11.21 16.71
N GLY A 123 -15.90 -11.04 15.39
CA GLY A 123 -17.17 -11.01 14.64
C GLY A 123 -18.10 -9.83 14.98
N ILE A 124 -17.84 -9.12 16.09
CA ILE A 124 -18.61 -7.96 16.58
C ILE A 124 -18.04 -6.69 15.94
N MET A 125 -18.01 -6.65 14.63
CA MET A 125 -17.51 -5.48 13.92
C MET A 125 -18.38 -5.21 12.71
N ASN A 126 -19.03 -4.05 12.72
CA ASN A 126 -19.81 -3.60 11.59
C ASN A 126 -18.85 -3.36 10.43
N LYS A 127 -19.01 -4.16 9.37
CA LYS A 127 -18.22 -4.02 8.16
C LYS A 127 -19.11 -4.19 6.94
N ILE A 128 -18.81 -3.43 5.89
CA ILE A 128 -19.52 -3.54 4.61
C ILE A 128 -18.55 -4.03 3.55
N GLN A 129 -18.99 -4.96 2.71
CA GLN A 129 -18.18 -5.44 1.60
C GLN A 129 -17.96 -4.31 0.59
N VAL A 130 -16.72 -4.14 0.17
CA VAL A 130 -16.32 -3.24 -0.92
C VAL A 130 -16.09 -4.08 -2.15
N TRP A 131 -16.78 -3.75 -3.23
CA TRP A 131 -16.68 -4.46 -4.49
C TRP A 131 -15.42 -4.07 -5.25
N ASN A 132 -14.76 -5.05 -5.84
CA ASN A 132 -13.64 -4.84 -6.74
C ASN A 132 -14.18 -4.37 -8.10
N LEU A 133 -13.93 -3.11 -8.44
CA LEU A 133 -14.41 -2.46 -9.66
C LEU A 133 -13.77 -3.08 -10.92
N SER A 134 -12.51 -3.53 -10.83
CA SER A 134 -11.82 -4.21 -11.93
C SER A 134 -12.40 -5.59 -12.25
N ARG A 135 -13.08 -6.25 -11.30
CA ARG A 135 -13.75 -7.55 -11.51
C ARG A 135 -15.20 -7.43 -11.97
N ASP A 136 -15.87 -6.31 -11.68
CA ASP A 136 -17.29 -6.08 -12.00
C ASP A 136 -17.54 -5.80 -13.50
N GLY A 137 -16.51 -5.38 -14.25
CA GLY A 137 -16.59 -5.08 -15.68
C GLY A 137 -16.81 -6.26 -16.64
N ARG A 138 -17.14 -7.47 -16.15
CA ARG A 138 -17.34 -8.68 -16.99
C ARG A 138 -18.79 -9.20 -17.07
N ASN A 139 -19.79 -8.44 -16.61
CA ASN A 139 -21.19 -8.84 -16.75
C ASN A 139 -22.02 -7.81 -17.54
N GLY A 140 -21.59 -7.56 -18.78
CA GLY A 140 -22.32 -6.71 -19.70
C GLY A 140 -21.96 -7.01 -21.15
N ASN A 141 -22.33 -8.18 -21.66
CA ASN A 141 -22.78 -8.35 -23.05
C ASN A 141 -23.55 -9.66 -23.25
#